data_AF-A0A453RH67-F1
#
_entry.id   AF-A0A453RH67-F1
#
_cell.length_a   1.000
_cell.length_b   1.000
_cell.length_c   1.000
_cell.angle_alpha   90.00
_cell.angle_beta   90.00
_cell.angle_gamma   90.00
#
_symmetry.space_group_name_H-M   'P 1'
#
loop_
_entity.id
_entity.type
_entity.pdbx_description
1 polymer ?
#
loop_
_entity_poly.entity_id
_entity_poly.type
_entity_poly.pdbx_seq_one_letter_code
_entity_poly.pdbx_strand_id
1 'polypeptide(L)'
;MPILIFALHVTGSLNTVLSTEHRREICRYIYNHQNEDGGWGTQVLGPSTMFGSCLNYVTLRLLGEVENDALTNGRAWILLRGSATAIPQWGKIWLSVVGLYEWSGNNSIVPELWLVPHFLPIHP
;
A
#
# COMPACT_ATOMS: atom_id res chain seq x y z
N MET A 1 6.00 -4.08 -4.93
CA MET A 1 5.65 -5.32 -4.21
C MET A 1 4.29 -5.24 -3.51
N PRO A 2 3.95 -4.19 -2.71
CA PRO A 2 2.67 -4.13 -1.98
C PRO A 2 1.42 -4.28 -2.84
N ILE A 3 1.39 -3.57 -3.98
CA ILE A 3 0.25 -3.55 -4.91
C ILE A 3 -0.10 -4.97 -5.43
N LEU A 4 0.90 -5.79 -5.71
CA LEU A 4 0.69 -7.17 -6.15
C LEU A 4 -0.01 -7.99 -5.05
N ILE A 5 0.44 -7.84 -3.80
CA ILE A 5 -0.17 -8.54 -2.65
C ILE A 5 -1.62 -8.10 -2.47
N PHE A 6 -1.92 -6.81 -2.67
CA PHE A 6 -3.27 -6.29 -2.55
C PHE A 6 -4.18 -6.88 -3.63
N ALA A 7 -3.71 -6.90 -4.89
CA ALA A 7 -4.46 -7.51 -5.99
C ALA A 7 -4.70 -9.01 -5.75
N LEU A 8 -3.69 -9.76 -5.32
CA LEU A 8 -3.82 -11.18 -5.00
C LEU A 8 -4.74 -11.45 -3.81
N HIS A 9 -4.75 -10.55 -2.83
CA HIS A 9 -5.66 -10.62 -1.69
C HIS A 9 -7.12 -10.44 -2.13
N VAL A 10 -7.42 -9.36 -2.87
CA VAL A 10 -8.77 -9.05 -3.34
C VAL A 10 -9.31 -10.12 -4.29
N THR A 11 -8.44 -10.70 -5.12
CA THR A 11 -8.81 -11.81 -6.04
C THR A 11 -8.84 -13.18 -5.37
N GLY A 12 -8.55 -13.30 -4.07
CA GLY A 12 -8.51 -14.57 -3.35
C GLY A 12 -7.42 -15.55 -3.83
N SER A 13 -6.46 -15.08 -4.63
CA SER A 13 -5.47 -15.92 -5.33
C SER A 13 -4.10 -15.96 -4.66
N LEU A 14 -3.98 -15.39 -3.46
CA LEU A 14 -2.69 -15.21 -2.75
C LEU A 14 -1.98 -16.56 -2.48
N ASN A 15 -2.71 -17.58 -2.01
CA ASN A 15 -2.15 -18.92 -1.75
C ASN A 15 -1.91 -19.73 -3.03
N THR A 16 -2.57 -19.38 -4.13
CA THR A 16 -2.42 -20.07 -5.41
C THR A 16 -1.17 -19.60 -6.14
N VAL A 17 -0.89 -18.29 -6.07
CA VAL A 17 0.24 -17.67 -6.79
C VAL A 17 1.52 -17.65 -5.96
N LEU A 18 1.41 -17.42 -4.64
CA LEU A 18 2.57 -17.31 -3.76
C LEU A 18 2.71 -18.54 -2.87
N SER A 19 3.82 -19.25 -3.06
CA SER A 19 4.25 -20.30 -2.14
C SER A 19 4.59 -19.73 -0.76
N THR A 20 4.72 -20.61 0.23
CA THR A 20 5.20 -20.27 1.57
C THR A 20 6.54 -19.56 1.53
N GLU A 21 7.45 -20.00 0.65
CA GLU A 21 8.78 -19.41 0.55
C GLU A 21 8.75 -18.03 -0.11
N HIS A 22 7.89 -17.82 -1.12
CA HIS A 22 7.68 -16.47 -1.66
C HIS A 22 7.20 -15.51 -0.57
N ARG A 23 6.22 -15.92 0.25
CA ARG A 23 5.71 -15.08 1.35
C ARG A 23 6.79 -14.78 2.38
N ARG A 24 7.56 -15.78 2.79
CA ARG A 24 8.67 -15.63 3.74
C ARG A 24 9.71 -14.63 3.23
N GLU A 25 10.07 -14.74 1.96
CA GLU A 25 11.05 -13.87 1.33
C GLU A 25 10.57 -12.44 1.12
N ILE A 26 9.28 -12.28 0.83
CA ILE A 26 8.63 -10.97 0.79
C ILE A 26 8.61 -10.31 2.17
N CYS A 27 8.25 -11.04 3.24
CA CYS A 27 8.32 -10.51 4.60
C CYS A 27 9.77 -10.12 4.96
N ARG A 28 10.74 -10.99 4.70
CA ARG A 28 12.18 -10.71 4.93
C ARG A 28 12.64 -9.45 4.19
N TYR A 29 12.23 -9.29 2.93
CA TYR A 29 12.53 -8.09 2.16
C TYR A 29 11.96 -6.84 2.83
N ILE A 30 10.69 -6.86 3.25
CA ILE A 30 10.05 -5.69 3.89
C ILE A 30 10.76 -5.36 5.21
N TYR A 31 11.09 -6.36 6.02
CA TYR A 31 11.82 -6.16 7.28
C TYR A 31 13.19 -5.53 7.09
N ASN A 32 13.96 -6.00 6.10
CA ASN A 32 15.30 -5.48 5.83
C ASN A 32 15.32 -4.03 5.31
N HIS A 33 14.18 -3.52 4.84
CA HIS A 33 14.05 -2.16 4.30
C HIS A 33 13.22 -1.24 5.19
N GLN A 34 12.93 -1.65 6.42
CA GLN A 34 12.40 -0.73 7.41
C GLN A 34 13.53 0.21 7.85
N ASN A 35 13.26 1.51 7.82
CA ASN A 35 14.21 2.51 8.27
C ASN A 35 14.32 2.50 9.80
N GLU A 36 15.42 3.06 10.33
CA GLU A 36 15.66 3.15 11.78
C GLU A 36 14.56 3.90 12.54
N ASP A 37 13.85 4.80 11.86
CA ASP A 37 12.71 5.52 12.43
C ASP A 37 11.44 4.67 12.55
N GLY A 38 11.44 3.45 12.01
CA GLY A 38 10.32 2.50 12.02
C GLY A 38 9.41 2.58 10.80
N GLY A 39 9.60 3.54 9.89
CA GLY A 39 8.80 3.66 8.68
C GLY A 39 9.43 2.96 7.47
N TRP A 40 8.78 3.11 6.31
CA TRP A 40 9.29 2.66 5.02
C TRP A 40 9.21 3.77 3.98
N GLY A 41 10.22 3.84 3.12
CA GLY A 41 10.23 4.76 1.98
C GLY A 41 9.39 4.29 0.80
N THR A 42 9.05 5.23 -0.10
CA THR A 42 8.49 4.90 -1.43
C THR A 42 9.53 4.17 -2.27
N GLN A 43 10.80 4.55 -2.10
CA GLN A 43 11.95 3.90 -2.71
C GLN A 43 12.75 3.20 -1.61
N VAL A 44 13.48 2.16 -2.01
CA VAL A 44 14.27 1.27 -1.14
C VAL A 44 15.24 2.04 -0.24
N LEU A 45 15.90 3.06 -0.77
CA LEU A 45 16.88 3.89 -0.06
C LEU A 45 16.31 5.26 0.33
N GLY A 46 15.00 5.44 0.20
CA GLY A 46 14.33 6.70 0.49
C GLY A 46 13.98 6.85 1.97
N PRO A 47 13.80 8.10 2.44
CA PRO A 47 13.28 8.35 3.78
C PRO A 47 11.86 7.78 3.92
N SER A 48 11.46 7.52 5.17
CA SER A 48 10.12 7.00 5.47
C SER A 48 9.03 7.96 4.99
N THR A 49 8.01 7.42 4.32
CA THR A 49 6.90 8.19 3.77
C THR A 49 5.57 7.56 4.20
N MET A 50 4.50 8.36 4.26
CA MET A 50 3.18 7.80 4.60
C MET A 50 2.73 6.75 3.59
N PHE A 51 3.05 6.94 2.31
CA PHE A 51 2.77 5.98 1.25
C PHE A 51 3.53 4.66 1.45
N GLY A 52 4.85 4.70 1.55
CA GLY A 52 5.68 3.50 1.76
C GLY A 52 5.33 2.78 3.06
N SER A 53 5.19 3.52 4.17
CA SER A 53 4.89 2.95 5.49
C SER A 53 3.53 2.25 5.53
N CYS A 54 2.47 2.90 5.05
CA CYS A 54 1.14 2.29 5.07
C CYS A 54 1.07 1.04 4.18
N LEU A 55 1.63 1.11 2.96
CA LEU A 55 1.57 -0.02 2.03
C LEU A 55 2.35 -1.23 2.53
N ASN A 56 3.56 -1.04 3.06
CA ASN A 56 4.36 -2.13 3.61
C ASN A 56 3.74 -2.69 4.90
N TYR A 57 3.24 -1.83 5.79
CA TYR A 57 2.53 -2.26 6.99
C TYR A 57 1.33 -3.15 6.64
N VAL A 58 0.45 -2.69 5.74
CA VAL A 58 -0.71 -3.48 5.31
C VAL A 58 -0.28 -4.76 4.61
N THR A 59 0.78 -4.73 3.81
CA THR A 59 1.32 -5.94 3.15
C THR A 59 1.69 -7.01 4.16
N LEU A 60 2.44 -6.67 5.20
CA LEU A 60 2.79 -7.60 6.28
C LEU A 60 1.53 -8.18 6.95
N ARG A 61 0.54 -7.33 7.24
CA ARG A 61 -0.74 -7.78 7.82
C ARG A 61 -1.50 -8.76 6.92
N LEU A 62 -1.56 -8.50 5.61
CA LEU A 62 -2.22 -9.39 4.64
C LEU A 62 -1.47 -10.72 4.45
N LEU A 63 -0.16 -10.74 4.68
CA LEU A 63 0.64 -11.97 4.64
C LEU A 63 0.52 -12.82 5.92
N GLY A 64 -0.15 -12.32 6.95
CA GLY A 64 -0.43 -13.03 8.20
C GLY A 64 0.54 -12.70 9.33
N GLU A 65 1.38 -11.68 9.17
CA GLU A 65 2.29 -11.26 10.24
C GLU A 65 1.51 -10.61 11.40
N VAL A 66 1.81 -11.09 12.60
CA VAL A 66 1.20 -10.66 13.85
C VAL A 66 2.28 -10.23 14.83
N GLU A 67 1.98 -9.19 15.62
CA GLU A 67 2.71 -8.76 16.82
C GLU A 67 4.24 -8.94 16.76
N ASN A 68 4.89 -8.17 15.88
CA ASN A 68 6.35 -8.07 15.82
C ASN A 68 6.82 -6.61 15.91
N ASP A 69 8.10 -6.41 16.19
CA ASP A 69 8.70 -5.09 16.38
C ASP A 69 8.52 -4.19 15.15
N ALA A 70 8.65 -4.75 13.95
CA ALA A 70 8.48 -4.01 12.71
C ALA A 70 7.06 -3.44 12.56
N LEU A 71 6.03 -4.24 12.84
CA LEU A 71 4.64 -3.81 12.83
C LEU A 71 4.36 -2.77 13.94
N THR A 72 4.92 -2.97 15.13
CA THR A 72 4.76 -2.03 16.25
C THR A 72 5.35 -0.67 15.91
N ASN A 73 6.60 -0.65 15.43
CA ASN A 73 7.31 0.56 15.04
C ASN A 73 6.63 1.24 13.84
N GLY A 74 6.23 0.47 12.83
CA GLY A 74 5.50 0.95 11.66
C GLY A 74 4.18 1.61 12.01
N ARG A 75 3.40 0.98 12.89
CA ARG A 75 2.12 1.53 13.36
C ARG A 75 2.35 2.82 14.15
N ALA A 76 3.33 2.84 15.06
CA ALA A 76 3.67 4.04 15.82
C ALA A 76 4.09 5.19 14.89
N TRP A 77 4.93 4.90 13.88
CA TRP A 77 5.38 5.87 12.90
C TRP A 77 4.23 6.49 12.11
N ILE A 78 3.27 5.65 11.66
CA ILE A 78 2.07 6.08 10.90
C ILE A 78 1.17 6.96 11.77
N LEU A 79 0.86 6.52 12.99
CA LEU A 79 -0.04 7.25 13.89
C LEU A 79 0.52 8.63 14.27
N LEU A 80 1.83 8.71 14.53
CA LEU A 80 2.50 9.97 14.89
C LEU A 80 2.44 11.03 13.77
N ARG A 81 2.26 10.63 12.51
CA ARG A 81 2.36 11.51 11.33
C ARG A 81 1.03 11.76 10.63
N GLY A 82 -0.08 11.70 11.38
CA GLY A 82 -1.41 12.02 10.85
C GLY A 82 -2.17 10.81 10.29
N SER A 83 -1.73 9.59 10.61
CA SER A 83 -2.38 8.32 10.24
C SER A 83 -2.43 8.04 8.73
N ALA A 84 -3.05 6.92 8.36
CA ALA A 84 -3.28 6.57 6.96
C ALA A 84 -4.14 7.60 6.19
N THR A 85 -4.85 8.51 6.87
CA THR A 85 -5.61 9.59 6.20
C THR A 85 -4.72 10.58 5.46
N ALA A 86 -3.46 10.73 5.87
CA ALA A 86 -2.47 11.61 5.22
C ALA A 86 -1.79 10.96 4.00
N ILE A 87 -2.19 9.75 3.61
CA ILE A 87 -1.59 9.05 2.47
C ILE A 87 -1.93 9.76 1.14
N PRO A 88 -1.01 9.82 0.16
CA PRO A 88 -1.29 10.36 -1.16
C PRO A 88 -2.42 9.62 -1.89
N GLN A 89 -3.02 10.26 -2.90
CA GLN A 89 -4.17 9.75 -3.68
C GLN A 89 -3.99 8.29 -4.13
N TRP A 90 -2.84 7.93 -4.70
CA TRP A 90 -2.58 6.56 -5.12
C TRP A 90 -2.67 5.55 -3.97
N GLY A 91 -2.22 5.93 -2.78
CA GLY A 91 -2.31 5.08 -1.60
C GLY A 91 -3.75 4.93 -1.12
N LYS A 92 -4.54 6.02 -1.16
CA LYS A 92 -5.97 5.97 -0.81
C LYS A 92 -6.74 5.01 -1.72
N ILE A 93 -6.48 5.05 -3.03
CA ILE A 93 -7.11 4.13 -4.01
C ILE A 93 -6.79 2.69 -3.62
N TRP A 94 -5.53 2.35 -3.39
CA TRP A 94 -5.13 0.99 -3.02
C TRP A 94 -5.69 0.52 -1.67
N LEU A 95 -5.75 1.40 -0.67
CA LEU A 95 -6.40 1.07 0.61
C LEU A 95 -7.92 0.90 0.44
N SER A 96 -8.54 1.64 -0.46
CA SER A 96 -9.98 1.50 -0.76
C SER A 96 -10.29 0.19 -1.48
N VAL A 97 -9.42 -0.23 -2.41
CA VAL A 97 -9.49 -1.53 -3.10
C VAL A 97 -9.43 -2.70 -2.10
N VAL A 98 -8.62 -2.59 -1.04
CA VAL A 98 -8.52 -3.61 0.02
C VAL A 98 -9.61 -3.45 1.09
N GLY A 99 -10.45 -2.41 1.03
CA GLY A 99 -11.54 -2.16 1.99
C GLY A 99 -11.10 -1.52 3.31
N LEU A 100 -9.93 -0.88 3.35
CA LEU A 100 -9.39 -0.18 4.53
C LEU A 100 -9.60 1.34 4.50
N TYR A 101 -10.11 1.89 3.40
CA TYR A 101 -10.36 3.31 3.23
C TYR A 101 -11.66 3.53 2.46
N GLU A 102 -12.45 4.52 2.87
CA GLU A 102 -13.73 4.83 2.22
C GLU A 102 -13.51 5.47 0.85
N TRP A 103 -14.21 4.96 -0.17
CA TRP A 103 -14.07 5.45 -1.55
C TRP A 103 -14.38 6.95 -1.68
N SER A 104 -15.31 7.47 -0.86
CA SER A 104 -15.67 8.88 -0.81
C SER A 104 -14.54 9.82 -0.36
N GLY A 105 -13.47 9.29 0.24
CA GLY A 105 -12.28 10.07 0.62
C GLY A 105 -11.24 10.22 -0.49
N ASN A 106 -11.47 9.61 -1.66
CA ASN A 106 -10.62 9.77 -2.85
C ASN A 106 -11.11 10.95 -3.70
N ASN A 107 -10.18 11.63 -4.37
CA ASN A 107 -10.56 12.48 -5.49
C ASN A 107 -11.18 11.63 -6.60
N SER A 108 -12.21 12.16 -7.27
CA SER A 108 -12.91 11.48 -8.36
C SER A 108 -11.94 11.10 -9.48
N ILE A 109 -11.94 9.83 -9.85
CA ILE A 109 -11.37 9.36 -11.13
C ILE A 109 -12.53 9.48 -12.12
N VAL A 110 -12.34 10.23 -13.20
CA VAL A 110 -13.41 10.59 -14.16
C VAL A 110 -13.27 9.70 -15.40
N PRO A 111 -13.81 8.47 -15.41
CA PRO A 111 -13.75 7.60 -16.59
C PRO A 111 -14.47 8.21 -17.81
N GLU A 112 -15.41 9.13 -17.58
CA GLU A 112 -16.13 9.87 -18.63
C GLU A 112 -15.21 10.72 -19.51
N LEU A 113 -13.98 11.02 -19.06
CA LEU A 113 -12.97 11.67 -19.90
C LEU A 113 -12.64 10.87 -21.17
N TRP A 114 -12.81 9.55 -21.16
CA TRP A 114 -12.63 8.71 -22.35
C TRP A 114 -13.77 8.84 -23.37
N LEU A 115 -14.88 9.49 -23.00
CA LEU A 115 -16.04 9.68 -23.89
C LEU A 115 -16.02 11.02 -24.61
N VAL A 116 -15.11 11.93 -24.26
CA VAL A 116 -15.05 13.25 -24.87
C VAL A 116 -14.45 13.17 -26.29
N PRO A 117 -14.67 14.17 -27.17
CA PRO A 117 -14.02 14.19 -28.48
C PRO A 117 -12.48 14.20 -28.38
N HIS A 118 -11.82 13.41 -29.24
CA HIS A 118 -10.35 13.25 -29.24
C HIS A 118 -9.57 14.55 -29.48
N PHE A 119 -10.21 15.58 -30.05
CA PHE A 119 -9.56 16.88 -30.29
C PHE A 119 -9.48 17.76 -29.05
N LEU A 120 -10.18 17.42 -27.96
CA LEU A 120 -10.11 18.19 -26.73
C LEU A 120 -8.81 17.89 -25.97
N PRO A 121 -8.15 18.89 -25.37
CA PRO A 121 -6.84 18.74 -24.72
C PRO A 121 -6.86 17.91 -23.43
N ILE A 122 -8.06 17.51 -22.97
CA ILE A 122 -8.28 16.70 -21.77
C ILE A 122 -8.65 15.25 -22.11
N HIS A 123 -8.80 14.92 -23.39
CA HIS A 123 -8.92 13.52 -23.81
C HIS A 123 -7.59 12.82 -23.47
N PRO A 124 -7.63 11.66 -22.78
CA PRO A 124 -6.42 10.86 -22.51
C PRO A 124 -5.65 10.48 -23.77
#